data_AF-R7V067-F1
#
_entry.id   AF-R7V067-F1
#
_cell.length_a   1.000
_cell.length_b   1.000
_cell.length_c   1.000
_cell.angle_alpha   90.00
_cell.angle_beta   90.00
_cell.angle_gamma   90.00
#
_symmetry.space_group_name_H-M   'P 1'
#
loop_
_entity.id
_entity.type
_entity.pdbx_description
1 polymer ?
#
loop_
_entity_poly.entity_id
_entity_poly.type
_entity_poly.pdbx_seq_one_letter_code
_entity_poly.pdbx_strand_id
1 'polypeptide(L)'
;FFDACHLLKNVRTSFQVFEIINTPSGPARWENLIKLQLLQEKEGLRAANKLSSRHIFFSNQKMKVKLAVQTLSNSVASALVYCKKTGCAGFRDVDATSKFISIFDKLFDVFNSRSPACKGFKAPISSTNWSQIKTFMNEAKFCLFNLRDVNNQLVVNGRKKMGFIGFLFN
;
A
#
# COMPACT_ATOMS: atom_id res chain seq x y z
N PHE A 1 15.23 7.67 13.50
CA PHE A 1 14.22 7.53 12.44
C PHE A 1 13.96 6.06 12.16
N PHE A 2 12.72 5.70 11.85
CA PHE A 2 12.31 4.31 11.59
C PHE A 2 12.69 3.92 10.15
N ASP A 3 13.18 2.69 9.94
CA ASP A 3 13.46 2.23 8.57
C ASP A 3 12.15 1.96 7.80
N ALA A 4 11.94 2.73 6.72
CA ALA A 4 10.78 2.61 5.84
C ALA A 4 10.59 1.18 5.28
N CYS A 5 11.68 0.43 5.05
CA CYS A 5 11.59 -0.95 4.58
C CYS A 5 10.98 -1.88 5.62
N HIS A 6 11.36 -1.71 6.89
CA HIS A 6 10.75 -2.43 8.01
C HIS A 6 9.30 -2.02 8.23
N LEU A 7 8.98 -0.72 8.14
CA LEU A 7 7.60 -0.23 8.27
C LEU A 7 6.67 -0.81 7.20
N LEU A 8 7.08 -0.79 5.92
CA LEU A 8 6.26 -1.31 4.83
C LEU A 8 6.00 -2.82 4.93
N LYS A 9 6.98 -3.60 5.42
CA LYS A 9 6.78 -5.02 5.75
C LYS A 9 5.71 -5.23 6.82
N ASN A 10 5.72 -4.39 7.85
CA ASN A 10 4.72 -4.43 8.91
C ASN A 10 3.34 -4.05 8.37
N VAL A 11 3.23 -3.03 7.52
CA VAL A 11 1.97 -2.65 6.85
C VAL A 11 1.42 -3.81 6.03
N ARG A 12 2.22 -4.45 5.17
CA ARG A 12 1.77 -5.63 4.40
C ARG A 12 1.27 -6.74 5.33
N THR A 13 2.05 -7.06 6.37
CA THR A 13 1.70 -8.12 7.33
C THR A 13 0.38 -7.80 8.03
N SER A 14 0.21 -6.56 8.49
CA SER A 14 -1.02 -6.12 9.14
C SER A 14 -2.20 -6.17 8.17
N PHE A 15 -2.02 -5.75 6.91
CA PHE A 15 -3.08 -5.77 5.92
C PHE A 15 -3.57 -7.20 5.63
N GLN A 16 -2.65 -8.16 5.51
CA GLN A 16 -3.02 -9.57 5.39
C GLN A 16 -3.77 -10.08 6.63
N VAL A 17 -3.29 -9.77 7.84
CA VAL A 17 -3.87 -10.27 9.09
C VAL A 17 -5.24 -9.67 9.38
N PHE A 18 -5.43 -8.39 9.10
CA PHE A 18 -6.73 -7.74 9.32
C PHE A 18 -7.76 -8.13 8.26
N GLU A 19 -7.31 -8.56 7.07
CA GLU A 19 -8.08 -8.82 5.85
C GLU A 19 -8.83 -7.60 5.30
N ILE A 20 -9.48 -6.83 6.17
CA ILE A 20 -10.15 -5.57 5.89
C ILE A 20 -9.61 -4.51 6.84
N ILE A 21 -9.15 -3.39 6.26
CA ILE A 21 -8.85 -2.17 7.00
C ILE A 21 -9.83 -1.09 6.52
N ASN A 22 -10.66 -0.59 7.43
CA ASN A 22 -11.56 0.51 7.16
C ASN A 22 -10.75 1.80 7.05
N THR A 23 -10.77 2.41 5.87
CA THR A 23 -10.10 3.69 5.58
C THR A 23 -11.14 4.80 5.44
N PRO A 24 -10.74 6.08 5.49
CA PRO A 24 -11.67 7.19 5.19
C PRO A 24 -12.30 7.11 3.79
N SER A 25 -11.67 6.41 2.84
CA SER A 25 -12.18 6.22 1.48
C SER A 25 -13.00 4.93 1.32
N GLY A 26 -13.28 4.20 2.39
CA GLY A 26 -13.97 2.91 2.40
C GLY A 26 -13.07 1.73 2.81
N PRO A 27 -13.57 0.49 2.76
CA PRO A 27 -12.85 -0.69 3.20
C PRO A 27 -11.76 -1.10 2.18
N ALA A 28 -10.50 -1.05 2.60
CA ALA A 28 -9.40 -1.69 1.87
C ALA A 28 -9.39 -3.19 2.19
N ARG A 29 -9.41 -4.03 1.15
CA ARG A 29 -9.59 -5.49 1.28
C ARG A 29 -8.39 -6.22 0.72
N TRP A 30 -7.78 -7.09 1.52
CA TRP A 30 -6.72 -7.99 1.09
C TRP A 30 -7.19 -8.92 -0.03
N GLU A 31 -8.47 -9.30 0.00
CA GLU A 31 -9.13 -10.11 -1.03
C GLU A 31 -8.96 -9.53 -2.45
N ASN A 32 -8.91 -8.20 -2.61
CA ASN A 32 -8.69 -7.57 -3.92
C ASN A 32 -7.32 -7.93 -4.51
N LEU A 33 -6.29 -8.07 -3.67
CA LEU A 33 -4.95 -8.51 -4.10
C LEU A 33 -4.96 -10.00 -4.48
N ILE A 34 -5.70 -10.83 -3.76
CA ILE A 34 -5.88 -12.26 -4.07
C ILE A 34 -6.57 -12.40 -5.43
N LYS A 35 -7.71 -11.72 -5.63
CA LYS A 35 -8.45 -11.72 -6.90
C LYS A 35 -7.60 -11.26 -8.07
N LEU A 36 -6.84 -10.18 -7.90
CA LEU A 36 -5.91 -9.71 -8.94
C LEU A 36 -4.85 -10.76 -9.26
N GLN A 37 -4.27 -11.40 -8.24
CA GLN A 37 -3.26 -12.43 -8.45
C GLN A 37 -3.83 -13.65 -9.20
N LEU A 38 -5.01 -14.12 -8.81
CA LEU A 38 -5.70 -15.25 -9.44
C LEU A 38 -6.10 -14.94 -10.88
N LEU A 39 -6.61 -13.73 -11.15
CA LEU A 39 -6.93 -13.30 -12.50
C LEU A 39 -5.69 -13.34 -13.39
N GLN A 40 -4.56 -12.78 -12.93
CA GLN A 40 -3.32 -12.79 -13.71
C GLN A 40 -2.74 -14.18 -13.93
N GLU A 41 -2.94 -15.10 -12.99
CA GLU A 41 -2.53 -16.49 -13.13
C GLU A 41 -3.41 -17.23 -14.14
N LYS A 42 -4.74 -17.01 -14.09
CA LYS A 42 -5.70 -17.56 -15.04
C LYS A 42 -5.43 -17.08 -16.48
N GLU A 43 -5.20 -15.79 -16.68
CA GLU A 43 -4.95 -15.22 -18.01
C GLU A 43 -3.53 -15.48 -18.53
N GLY A 44 -2.61 -15.96 -17.67
CA GLY A 44 -1.20 -16.13 -18.01
C GLY A 44 -0.42 -14.81 -18.21
N LEU A 45 -1.06 -13.66 -17.98
CA LEU A 45 -0.52 -12.32 -18.21
C LEU A 45 -0.63 -11.44 -16.96
N ARG A 46 0.33 -10.52 -16.78
CA ARG A 46 0.31 -9.54 -15.68
C ARG A 46 0.05 -8.14 -16.20
N ALA A 47 -0.76 -7.36 -15.47
CA ALA A 47 -1.06 -5.97 -15.77
C ALA A 47 0.09 -5.04 -15.32
N ALA A 48 1.27 -5.22 -15.94
CA ALA A 48 2.51 -4.46 -15.70
C ALA A 48 2.99 -4.38 -14.23
N ASN A 49 2.53 -5.29 -13.37
CA ASN A 49 2.97 -5.41 -11.98
C ASN A 49 3.67 -6.77 -11.74
N LYS A 50 4.28 -6.92 -10.55
CA LYS A 50 5.06 -8.11 -10.18
C LYS A 50 4.31 -9.06 -9.25
N LEU A 51 3.02 -8.78 -8.97
CA LEU A 51 2.23 -9.55 -8.03
C LEU A 51 2.10 -11.02 -8.50
N SER A 52 2.28 -11.94 -7.55
CA SER A 52 2.23 -13.38 -7.78
C SER A 52 1.84 -14.10 -6.49
N SER A 53 1.61 -15.41 -6.54
CA SER A 53 1.30 -16.22 -5.36
C SER A 53 2.29 -16.04 -4.21
N ARG A 54 3.60 -15.86 -4.50
CA ARG A 54 4.65 -15.56 -3.50
C ARG A 54 4.43 -14.25 -2.72
N HIS A 55 3.70 -13.31 -3.31
CA HIS A 55 3.36 -12.03 -2.67
C HIS A 55 2.14 -12.11 -1.76
N ILE A 56 1.26 -13.09 -2.00
CA ILE A 56 0.05 -13.35 -1.23
C ILE A 56 0.36 -14.34 -0.10
N PHE A 57 0.98 -15.46 -0.43
CA PHE A 57 1.34 -16.54 0.50
C PHE A 57 2.79 -16.40 0.96
N PHE A 58 3.09 -15.30 1.64
CA PHE A 58 4.47 -14.92 1.99
C PHE A 58 4.94 -15.40 3.36
N SER A 59 4.31 -16.42 3.99
CA SER A 59 4.64 -16.88 5.35
C SER A 59 6.16 -17.15 5.53
N ASN A 60 6.74 -17.94 4.63
CA ASN A 60 8.18 -18.27 4.62
C ASN A 60 9.07 -17.12 4.08
N GLN A 61 8.47 -16.03 3.61
CA GLN A 61 9.14 -14.89 2.98
C GLN A 61 8.74 -13.56 3.62
N LYS A 62 8.28 -13.61 4.87
CA LYS A 62 7.75 -12.47 5.62
C LYS A 62 8.75 -11.33 5.76
N MET A 63 10.03 -11.67 5.86
CA MET A 63 11.12 -10.70 5.99
C MET A 63 11.61 -10.11 4.66
N LYS A 64 11.20 -10.65 3.50
CA LYS A 64 11.63 -10.16 2.19
C LYS A 64 10.95 -8.82 1.85
N VAL A 65 11.67 -7.73 2.10
CA VAL A 65 11.23 -6.35 1.79
C VAL A 65 10.80 -6.22 0.33
N LYS A 66 11.57 -6.80 -0.60
CA LYS A 66 11.27 -6.78 -2.04
C LYS A 66 9.84 -7.21 -2.36
N LEU A 67 9.33 -8.24 -1.69
CA LEU A 67 7.96 -8.71 -1.87
C LEU A 67 6.97 -7.72 -1.26
N ALA A 68 7.27 -7.12 -0.11
CA ALA A 68 6.38 -6.12 0.50
C ALA A 68 6.21 -4.89 -0.39
N VAL A 69 7.31 -4.36 -0.92
CA VAL A 69 7.31 -3.23 -1.86
C VAL A 69 6.53 -3.58 -3.13
N GLN A 70 6.69 -4.79 -3.67
CA GLN A 70 5.98 -5.22 -4.88
C GLN A 70 4.49 -5.50 -4.65
N THR A 71 4.10 -5.95 -3.45
CA THR A 71 2.68 -6.13 -3.09
C THR A 71 1.96 -4.79 -2.96
N LEU A 72 2.62 -3.80 -2.35
CA LEU A 72 2.05 -2.48 -2.06
C LEU A 72 2.51 -1.42 -3.07
N SER A 73 2.73 -1.79 -4.34
CA SER A 73 3.21 -0.85 -5.35
C SER A 73 2.08 -0.10 -6.05
N ASN A 74 2.36 1.10 -6.55
CA ASN A 74 1.37 1.85 -7.34
C ASN A 74 0.93 1.11 -8.62
N SER A 75 1.78 0.25 -9.20
CA SER A 75 1.38 -0.59 -10.34
C SER A 75 0.31 -1.64 -9.99
N VAL A 76 0.29 -2.15 -8.75
CA VAL A 76 -0.79 -3.02 -8.26
C VAL A 76 -2.08 -2.21 -8.08
N ALA A 77 -1.99 -1.01 -7.50
CA ALA A 77 -3.14 -0.10 -7.40
C ALA A 77 -3.72 0.26 -8.78
N SER A 78 -2.87 0.57 -9.76
CA SER A 78 -3.31 0.83 -11.14
C SER A 78 -3.96 -0.37 -11.80
N ALA A 79 -3.44 -1.59 -11.58
CA ALA A 79 -4.03 -2.81 -12.10
C ALA A 79 -5.43 -3.08 -11.52
N LEU A 80 -5.64 -2.86 -10.22
CA LEU A 80 -6.96 -2.96 -9.60
C LEU A 80 -7.96 -2.00 -10.25
N VAL A 81 -7.59 -0.72 -10.39
CA VAL A 81 -8.43 0.29 -11.06
C VAL A 81 -8.69 -0.06 -12.51
N TYR A 82 -7.70 -0.61 -13.21
CA TYR A 82 -7.85 -1.06 -14.59
C TYR A 82 -8.89 -2.17 -14.71
N CYS A 83 -8.80 -3.23 -13.88
CA CYS A 83 -9.79 -4.31 -13.85
C CYS A 83 -11.21 -3.81 -13.58
N LYS A 84 -11.37 -2.81 -12.71
CA LYS A 84 -12.68 -2.15 -12.49
C LYS A 84 -13.18 -1.47 -13.77
N LYS A 85 -12.31 -0.68 -14.41
CA LYS A 85 -12.66 0.09 -15.63
C LYS A 85 -13.00 -0.81 -16.82
N THR A 86 -12.36 -1.97 -16.94
CA THR A 86 -12.64 -2.94 -18.00
C THR A 86 -13.81 -3.87 -17.68
N GLY A 87 -14.46 -3.71 -16.52
CA GLY A 87 -15.61 -4.51 -16.13
C GLY A 87 -15.29 -5.94 -15.72
N CYS A 88 -14.03 -6.23 -15.33
CA CYS A 88 -13.67 -7.56 -14.83
C CYS A 88 -14.52 -7.94 -13.61
N ALA A 89 -15.13 -9.12 -13.65
CA ALA A 89 -15.96 -9.62 -12.57
C ALA A 89 -15.19 -9.65 -11.23
N GLY A 90 -15.81 -9.15 -10.17
CA GLY A 90 -15.22 -9.13 -8.82
C GLY A 90 -14.35 -7.93 -8.48
N PHE A 91 -14.21 -6.93 -9.36
CA PHE A 91 -13.37 -5.73 -9.13
C PHE A 91 -14.16 -4.43 -8.95
N ARG A 92 -15.43 -4.49 -8.54
CA ARG A 92 -16.26 -3.27 -8.33
C ARG A 92 -15.78 -2.43 -7.14
N ASP A 93 -15.39 -3.08 -6.05
CA ASP A 93 -15.07 -2.45 -4.76
C ASP A 93 -13.56 -2.36 -4.49
N VAL A 94 -12.82 -1.80 -5.45
CA VAL A 94 -11.34 -1.74 -5.39
C VAL A 94 -10.79 -0.37 -5.05
N ASP A 95 -11.57 0.71 -5.16
CA ASP A 95 -11.04 2.08 -5.07
C ASP A 95 -10.36 2.37 -3.74
N ALA A 96 -10.98 1.97 -2.63
CA ALA A 96 -10.40 2.11 -1.30
C ALA A 96 -9.09 1.33 -1.14
N THR A 97 -9.01 0.13 -1.73
CA THR A 97 -7.79 -0.69 -1.69
C THR A 97 -6.68 -0.06 -2.55
N SER A 98 -7.00 0.37 -3.75
CA SER A 98 -6.07 1.06 -4.65
C SER A 98 -5.54 2.34 -4.02
N LYS A 99 -6.42 3.12 -3.37
CA LYS A 99 -6.03 4.35 -2.67
C LYS A 99 -5.14 4.05 -1.47
N PHE A 100 -5.48 3.06 -0.64
CA PHE A 100 -4.66 2.59 0.47
C PHE A 100 -3.26 2.20 -0.01
N ILE A 101 -3.15 1.36 -1.05
CA ILE A 101 -1.87 0.94 -1.61
C ILE A 101 -1.07 2.15 -2.12
N SER A 102 -1.70 3.05 -2.88
CA SER A 102 -1.03 4.25 -3.41
C SER A 102 -0.50 5.18 -2.33
N ILE A 103 -1.19 5.30 -1.18
CA ILE A 103 -0.69 6.07 -0.03
C ILE A 103 0.59 5.45 0.53
N PHE A 104 0.64 4.14 0.75
CA PHE A 104 1.83 3.48 1.29
C PHE A 104 3.00 3.42 0.31
N ASP A 105 2.74 3.25 -0.98
CA ASP A 105 3.77 3.34 -2.04
C ASP A 105 4.45 4.72 -2.02
N LYS A 106 3.64 5.79 -2.03
CA LYS A 106 4.16 7.16 -1.99
C LYS A 106 4.85 7.51 -0.67
N LEU A 107 4.33 7.05 0.48
CA LEU A 107 5.01 7.20 1.77
C LEU A 107 6.39 6.53 1.72
N PHE A 108 6.46 5.29 1.23
CA PHE A 108 7.71 4.57 1.09
C PHE A 108 8.69 5.31 0.17
N ASP A 109 8.21 5.86 -0.95
CA ASP A 109 9.02 6.62 -1.90
C ASP A 109 9.62 7.89 -1.30
N VAL A 110 8.82 8.65 -0.53
CA VAL A 110 9.29 9.86 0.18
C VAL A 110 10.36 9.49 1.20
N PHE A 111 10.10 8.50 2.06
CA PHE A 111 11.00 8.13 3.16
C PHE A 111 12.19 7.26 2.73
N ASN A 112 12.23 6.81 1.48
CA ASN A 112 13.33 6.03 0.92
C ASN A 112 13.92 6.67 -0.34
N SER A 113 13.83 8.00 -0.46
CA SER A 113 14.54 8.77 -1.48
C SER A 113 16.05 8.72 -1.24
N ARG A 114 16.83 8.34 -2.27
CA ARG A 114 18.29 8.15 -2.16
C ARG A 114 19.09 8.71 -3.34
N SER A 115 18.44 9.27 -4.36
CA SER A 115 19.12 9.74 -5.57
C SER A 115 18.51 11.03 -6.12
N PRO A 116 19.33 12.04 -6.44
CA PRO A 116 18.88 13.27 -7.11
C PRO A 116 18.24 13.07 -8.47
N ALA A 117 18.53 11.95 -9.16
CA ALA A 117 17.95 11.64 -10.47
C ALA A 117 16.53 11.05 -10.38
N CYS A 118 16.05 10.72 -9.18
CA CYS A 118 14.70 10.20 -9.00
C CYS A 118 13.64 11.29 -9.25
N LYS A 119 12.46 10.88 -9.70
CA LYS A 119 11.33 11.75 -10.05
C LYS A 119 10.14 11.52 -9.12
N GLY A 120 9.21 12.47 -9.09
CA GLY A 120 7.98 12.37 -8.29
C GLY A 120 8.27 12.26 -6.79
N PHE A 121 7.52 11.43 -6.08
CA PHE A 121 7.68 11.24 -4.63
C PHE A 121 9.00 10.58 -4.21
N LYS A 122 9.76 9.98 -5.15
CA LYS A 122 11.13 9.48 -4.89
C LYS A 122 12.20 10.55 -5.03
N ALA A 123 11.89 11.71 -5.62
CA ALA A 123 12.85 12.79 -5.76
C ALA A 123 13.22 13.33 -4.37
N PRO A 124 14.45 13.85 -4.17
CA PRO A 124 14.79 14.51 -2.92
C PRO A 124 13.84 15.67 -2.62
N ILE A 125 13.55 15.88 -1.33
CA ILE A 125 12.73 17.01 -0.91
C ILE A 125 13.48 18.31 -1.20
N SER A 126 12.82 19.23 -1.90
CA SER A 126 13.37 20.53 -2.28
C SER A 126 12.28 21.60 -2.19
N SER A 127 12.68 22.87 -2.29
CA SER A 127 11.72 23.99 -2.34
C SER A 127 10.71 23.86 -3.49
N THR A 128 11.09 23.22 -4.60
CA THR A 128 10.25 23.09 -5.80
C THR A 128 9.15 22.04 -5.67
N ASN A 129 9.35 20.98 -4.87
CA ASN A 129 8.37 19.91 -4.67
C ASN A 129 7.73 19.90 -3.27
N TRP A 130 8.22 20.74 -2.35
CA TRP A 130 7.78 20.76 -0.95
C TRP A 130 6.26 20.92 -0.79
N SER A 131 5.63 21.82 -1.56
CA SER A 131 4.18 22.04 -1.47
C SER A 131 3.37 20.76 -1.77
N GLN A 132 3.77 20.03 -2.82
CA GLN A 132 3.15 18.77 -3.21
C GLN A 132 3.38 17.69 -2.15
N ILE A 133 4.61 17.56 -1.66
CA ILE A 133 4.96 16.58 -0.62
C ILE A 133 4.20 16.90 0.68
N LYS A 134 4.16 18.15 1.12
CA LYS A 134 3.45 18.58 2.33
C LYS A 134 1.94 18.28 2.24
N THR A 135 1.33 18.56 1.09
CA THR A 135 -0.09 18.26 0.84
C THR A 135 -0.35 16.75 0.94
N PHE A 136 0.49 15.94 0.30
CA PHE A 136 0.41 14.49 0.38
C PHE A 136 0.65 13.96 1.81
N MET A 137 1.63 14.51 2.55
CA MET A 137 1.90 14.09 3.92
C MET A 137 0.72 14.38 4.84
N ASN A 138 0.00 15.49 4.64
CA ASN A 138 -1.23 15.78 5.37
C ASN A 138 -2.35 14.78 5.05
N GLU A 139 -2.52 14.43 3.78
CA GLU A 139 -3.47 13.40 3.34
C GLU A 139 -3.13 12.03 3.95
N ALA A 140 -1.87 11.62 3.86
CA ALA A 140 -1.40 10.36 4.42
C ALA A 140 -1.57 10.33 5.93
N LYS A 141 -1.23 11.43 6.63
CA LYS A 141 -1.45 11.59 8.06
C LYS A 141 -2.92 11.41 8.43
N PHE A 142 -3.83 12.11 7.75
CA PHE A 142 -5.27 11.96 7.97
C PHE A 142 -5.74 10.51 7.75
N CYS A 143 -5.29 9.86 6.68
CA CYS A 143 -5.61 8.46 6.41
C CYS A 143 -5.13 7.55 7.55
N LEU A 144 -3.84 7.61 7.90
CA LEU A 144 -3.21 6.72 8.89
C LEU A 144 -3.83 6.87 10.30
N PHE A 145 -4.20 8.08 10.72
CA PHE A 145 -4.88 8.31 12.00
C PHE A 145 -6.31 7.77 12.06
N ASN A 146 -6.95 7.57 10.90
CA ASN A 146 -8.34 7.13 10.80
C ASN A 146 -8.49 5.69 10.30
N LEU A 147 -7.39 4.94 10.16
CA LEU A 147 -7.46 3.51 9.84
C LEU A 147 -8.07 2.74 11.01
N ARG A 148 -9.07 1.93 10.71
CA ARG A 148 -9.75 1.07 11.69
C ARG A 148 -9.76 -0.39 11.26
N ASP A 149 -9.74 -1.30 12.22
CA ASP A 149 -9.97 -2.71 11.96
C ASP A 149 -11.47 -3.01 11.78
N VAL A 150 -11.80 -4.29 11.60
CA VAL A 150 -13.19 -4.78 11.46
C VAL A 150 -14.03 -4.56 12.72
N ASN A 151 -13.40 -4.42 13.89
CA ASN A 151 -14.07 -4.15 15.16
C ASN A 151 -14.18 -2.64 15.43
N ASN A 152 -13.96 -1.81 14.40
CA ASN A 152 -13.98 -0.35 14.46
C ASN A 152 -12.91 0.27 15.39
N GLN A 153 -11.90 -0.50 15.79
CA GLN A 153 -10.81 -0.03 16.63
C GLN A 153 -9.72 0.62 15.78
N LEU A 154 -9.17 1.74 16.27
CA LEU A 154 -8.09 2.44 15.59
C LEU A 154 -6.84 1.55 15.48
N VAL A 155 -6.35 1.36 14.25
CA VAL A 155 -5.17 0.53 13.97
C VAL A 155 -3.93 1.07 14.70
N VAL A 156 -3.83 2.40 14.84
CA VAL A 156 -2.75 3.06 15.59
C VAL A 156 -2.78 2.77 17.09
N ASN A 157 -3.90 2.34 17.65
CA ASN A 157 -3.99 1.94 19.06
C ASN A 157 -3.77 0.43 19.27
N GLY A 158 -3.86 -0.36 18.20
CA GLY A 158 -3.76 -1.82 18.25
C GLY A 158 -2.34 -2.37 18.36
N ARG A 159 -2.23 -3.70 18.55
CA ARG A 159 -0.92 -4.40 18.65
C ARG A 159 -0.08 -4.32 17.37
N LYS A 160 -0.72 -4.09 16.21
CA LYS A 160 -0.08 -4.00 14.89
C LYS A 160 0.23 -2.57 14.44
N LYS A 161 0.17 -1.60 15.36
CA LYS A 161 0.33 -0.16 15.12
C LYS A 161 1.67 0.27 14.52
N MET A 162 2.76 -0.47 14.78
CA MET A 162 4.12 -0.01 14.48
C MET A 162 4.37 0.29 13.00
N GLY A 163 3.78 -0.47 12.08
CA GLY A 163 3.90 -0.20 10.64
C GLY A 163 3.28 1.14 10.22
N PHE A 164 2.26 1.61 10.95
CA PHE A 164 1.50 2.81 10.63
C PHE A 164 2.04 4.02 11.38
N ILE A 165 2.19 3.89 12.71
CA ILE A 165 2.78 4.91 13.57
C ILE A 165 4.19 5.27 13.13
N GLY A 166 4.99 4.29 12.73
CA GLY A 166 6.36 4.56 12.29
C GLY A 166 6.42 5.49 11.08
N PHE A 167 5.43 5.46 10.17
CA PHE A 167 5.35 6.40 9.04
C PHE A 167 4.83 7.79 9.46
N LEU A 168 4.11 7.90 10.59
CA LEU A 168 3.62 9.18 11.11
C LEU A 168 4.69 10.00 11.83
N PHE A 169 5.65 9.32 12.47
CA PHE A 169 6.73 9.92 13.25
C PHE A 169 8.11 9.78 12.58
N ASN A 170 8.12 9.44 11.29
CA ASN A 170 9.33 9.43 10.48
C ASN A 170 9.63 10.80 9.87
#